data_AF-A0A3B9VXB6-F1
#
_entry.id   AF-A0A3B9VXB6-F1
#
_cell.length_a   1.000
_cell.length_b   1.000
_cell.length_c   1.000
_cell.angle_alpha   90.00
_cell.angle_beta   90.00
_cell.angle_gamma   90.00
#
_symmetry.space_group_name_H-M   'P 1'
#
loop_
_entity.id
_entity.type
_entity.pdbx_description
1 polymer ?
#
loop_
_entity_poly.entity_id
_entity_poly.type
_entity_poly.pdbx_seq_one_letter_code
_entity_poly.pdbx_strand_id
1 'polypeptide(L)'
;SDYLLCVKGDTVEAYGSPEAILKDHAIEELYNMQYGSYNLLFGSIELEKPPGDPKVFVVAGNGCGIPFYRALQKKKIPFAVGILFENDVDYQVARELSGCVVVSPAFEAITEELLQKAASFLLQCEAVIDAGTNIGTFNQANAKLLELAKKNNIPVYRTCAL
;
A
#
# COMPACT_ATOMS: atom_id res chain seq x y z
N SER A 1 -29.10 14.19 7.71
CA SER A 1 -27.87 14.54 6.98
C SER A 1 -26.81 14.89 7.99
N ASP A 2 -25.61 14.35 7.80
CA ASP A 2 -24.49 14.54 8.71
C ASP A 2 -23.70 15.81 8.33
N TYR A 3 -23.11 16.47 9.32
CA TYR A 3 -22.29 17.66 9.14
C TYR A 3 -21.02 17.53 9.96
N LEU A 4 -19.91 18.01 9.40
CA LEU A 4 -18.63 18.07 10.08
C LEU A 4 -18.36 19.51 10.53
N LEU A 5 -17.79 19.63 11.73
CA LEU A 5 -17.27 20.87 12.29
C LEU A 5 -15.78 20.66 12.59
N CYS A 6 -14.91 21.37 11.88
CA CYS A 6 -13.46 21.31 12.07
C CYS A 6 -13.02 22.44 12.99
N VAL A 7 -12.42 22.10 14.12
CA VAL A 7 -11.96 23.04 15.14
C VAL A 7 -10.44 22.98 15.24
N LYS A 8 -9.79 24.15 15.17
CA LYS A 8 -8.34 24.32 15.34
C LYS A 8 -8.08 25.36 16.41
N GLY A 9 -7.50 24.90 17.51
CA GLY A 9 -7.38 25.70 18.73
C GLY A 9 -8.76 26.17 19.18
N ASP A 10 -8.93 27.49 19.25
CA ASP A 10 -10.16 28.13 19.71
C ASP A 10 -11.08 28.60 18.56
N THR A 11 -10.76 28.22 17.31
CA THR A 11 -11.48 28.69 16.11
C THR A 11 -12.14 27.55 15.33
N VAL A 12 -13.30 27.84 14.74
CA VAL A 12 -13.94 26.98 13.74
C VAL A 12 -13.32 27.31 12.39
N GLU A 13 -12.62 26.35 11.81
CA GLU A 13 -11.90 26.52 10.55
C GLU A 13 -12.75 26.10 9.34
N ALA A 14 -13.63 25.10 9.51
CA ALA A 14 -14.54 24.66 8.46
C ALA A 14 -15.84 24.04 9.02
N TYR A 15 -16.94 24.18 8.26
CA TYR A 15 -18.24 23.57 8.56
C TYR A 15 -18.97 23.22 7.26
N GLY A 16 -19.51 22.00 7.16
CA GLY A 16 -20.21 21.56 5.95
C GLY A 16 -20.53 20.08 5.96
N SER A 17 -21.02 19.56 4.83
CA SER A 17 -21.22 18.12 4.67
C SER A 17 -19.86 17.39 4.59
N PRO A 18 -19.81 16.09 4.90
CA PRO A 18 -18.58 15.30 4.76
C PRO A 18 -17.92 15.45 3.39
N GLU A 19 -18.69 15.49 2.30
CA GLU A 19 -18.16 15.62 0.93
C GLU A 19 -17.55 16.99 0.66
N ALA A 20 -18.07 18.04 1.31
CA ALA A 20 -17.52 19.38 1.19
C ALA A 20 -16.22 19.54 1.97
N ILE A 21 -16.12 18.87 3.12
CA ILE A 21 -15.04 19.03 4.11
C ILE A 21 -13.89 18.04 3.88
N LEU A 22 -14.19 16.80 3.48
CA LEU A 22 -13.22 15.72 3.31
C LEU A 22 -12.73 15.59 1.85
N LYS A 23 -12.57 16.71 1.16
CA LYS A 23 -11.93 16.71 -0.17
C LYS A 23 -10.44 16.34 -0.03
N ASP A 24 -9.83 15.86 -1.10
CA ASP A 24 -8.41 15.51 -1.12
C ASP A 24 -7.55 16.63 -0.51
N HIS A 25 -6.67 16.26 0.41
CA HIS A 25 -5.77 17.14 1.19
C HIS A 25 -6.40 18.08 2.21
N ALA A 26 -7.73 18.18 2.33
CA ALA A 26 -8.37 19.12 3.26
C ALA A 26 -7.99 18.87 4.73
N ILE A 27 -7.85 17.60 5.15
CA ILE A 27 -7.40 17.25 6.50
C ILE A 27 -5.93 17.63 6.72
N GLU A 28 -5.09 17.45 5.71
CA GLU A 28 -3.66 17.78 5.79
C GLU A 28 -3.46 19.29 5.94
N GLU A 29 -4.23 20.10 5.20
CA GLU A 29 -4.25 21.56 5.29
C GLU A 29 -4.79 22.03 6.65
N LEU A 30 -5.94 21.51 7.09
CA LEU A 30 -6.55 21.85 8.38
C LEU A 30 -5.56 21.64 9.53
N TYR A 31 -4.82 20.53 9.55
CA TYR A 31 -3.88 20.22 10.62
C TYR A 31 -2.43 20.62 10.35
N ASN A 32 -2.13 21.35 9.27
CA ASN A 32 -0.77 21.71 8.85
C ASN A 32 0.17 20.49 8.84
N MET A 33 -0.29 19.36 8.32
CA MET A 33 0.51 18.14 8.25
C MET A 33 1.68 18.36 7.28
N GLN A 34 2.91 18.41 7.80
CA GLN A 34 4.12 18.63 6.99
C GLN A 34 4.74 17.32 6.47
N TYR A 35 4.44 16.19 7.11
CA TYR A 35 5.04 14.88 6.80
C TYR A 35 3.97 13.79 6.89
N GLY A 36 3.69 13.12 5.78
CA GLY A 36 2.67 12.06 5.66
C GLY A 36 1.42 12.49 4.90
N SER A 37 0.49 11.55 4.71
CA SER A 37 -0.80 11.78 4.06
C SER A 37 -1.96 11.24 4.89
N TYR A 38 -3.13 11.87 4.78
CA TYR A 38 -4.33 11.37 5.44
C TYR A 38 -5.11 10.45 4.49
N ASN A 39 -5.20 9.17 4.83
CA ASN A 39 -5.99 8.23 4.08
C ASN A 39 -7.46 8.30 4.50
N LEU A 40 -8.28 8.97 3.68
CA LEU A 40 -9.71 9.15 3.91
C LEU A 40 -10.49 7.82 4.04
N LEU A 41 -10.06 6.76 3.35
CA LEU A 41 -10.75 5.47 3.37
C LEU A 41 -10.55 4.73 4.70
N PHE A 42 -9.38 4.89 5.33
CA PHE A 42 -9.09 4.26 6.62
C PHE A 42 -9.21 5.20 7.81
N GLY A 43 -9.36 6.51 7.58
CA GLY A 43 -9.30 7.53 8.62
C GLY A 43 -7.96 7.54 9.36
N SER A 44 -6.87 7.21 8.67
CA SER A 44 -5.54 7.08 9.27
C SER A 44 -4.51 8.00 8.63
N ILE A 45 -3.53 8.41 9.42
CA ILE A 45 -2.33 9.09 8.92
C ILE A 45 -1.34 8.02 8.46
N GLU A 46 -0.98 8.08 7.19
CA GLU A 46 0.15 7.36 6.64
C GLU A 46 1.38 8.25 6.69
N LEU A 47 2.50 7.71 7.12
CA LEU A 47 3.76 8.45 7.22
C LEU A 47 4.45 8.48 5.85
N GLU A 48 5.39 9.41 5.65
CA GLU A 48 6.09 9.52 4.36
C GLU A 48 6.75 8.22 3.91
N LYS A 49 6.69 7.98 2.60
CA LYS A 49 7.37 6.85 1.96
C LYS A 49 8.88 6.92 2.18
N PRO A 50 9.52 5.82 2.60
CA PRO A 50 10.97 5.77 2.73
C PRO A 50 11.63 5.92 1.34
N PRO A 51 12.67 6.78 1.22
CA PRO A 51 13.34 7.02 -0.05
C PRO A 51 14.32 5.90 -0.42
N GLY A 52 14.57 5.73 -1.73
CA GLY A 52 15.57 4.80 -2.28
C GLY A 52 14.96 3.57 -2.95
N ASP A 53 15.83 2.70 -3.45
CA ASP A 53 15.46 1.47 -4.15
C ASP A 53 14.84 0.44 -3.19
N PRO A 54 13.85 -0.36 -3.64
CA PRO A 54 13.15 -1.30 -2.78
C PRO A 54 14.08 -2.41 -2.29
N LYS A 55 14.11 -2.62 -0.97
CA LYS A 55 14.89 -3.69 -0.33
C LYS A 55 14.06 -4.92 -0.02
N VAL A 56 12.76 -4.74 0.18
CA VAL A 56 11.82 -5.81 0.52
C VAL A 56 10.70 -5.82 -0.51
N PHE A 57 10.36 -6.99 -1.01
CA PHE A 57 9.19 -7.19 -1.88
C PHE A 57 8.05 -7.80 -1.07
N VAL A 58 6.86 -7.21 -1.10
CA VAL A 58 5.72 -7.70 -0.32
C VAL A 58 4.65 -8.23 -1.26
N VAL A 59 4.38 -9.53 -1.21
CA VAL A 59 3.23 -10.14 -1.88
C VAL A 59 2.03 -10.08 -0.93
N ALA A 60 0.96 -9.43 -1.37
CA ALA A 60 -0.21 -9.15 -0.55
C ALA A 60 -1.48 -9.04 -1.39
N GLY A 61 -2.58 -8.68 -0.73
CA GLY A 61 -3.93 -8.57 -1.24
C GLY A 61 -4.92 -8.85 -0.10
N ASN A 62 -6.16 -8.37 -0.26
CA ASN A 62 -7.22 -8.51 0.74
C ASN A 62 -6.89 -7.89 2.13
N GLY A 63 -6.08 -6.82 2.14
CA GLY A 63 -5.67 -6.07 3.34
C GLY A 63 -4.56 -6.71 4.17
N CYS A 64 -4.07 -7.88 3.77
CA CYS A 64 -3.04 -8.60 4.51
C CYS A 64 -1.68 -7.88 4.49
N GLY A 65 -1.42 -7.03 3.49
CA GLY A 65 -0.15 -6.30 3.33
C GLY A 65 -0.03 -5.08 4.23
N ILE A 66 -1.15 -4.45 4.61
CA ILE A 66 -1.19 -3.19 5.38
C ILE A 66 -0.30 -3.20 6.64
N PRO A 67 -0.34 -4.23 7.51
CA PRO A 67 0.53 -4.27 8.68
C PRO A 67 2.03 -4.26 8.31
N PHE A 68 2.40 -4.94 7.22
CA PHE A 68 3.77 -5.01 6.74
C PHE A 68 4.23 -3.70 6.13
N TYR A 69 3.41 -3.05 5.30
CA TYR A 69 3.73 -1.74 4.71
C TYR A 69 4.03 -0.72 5.82
N ARG A 70 3.13 -0.64 6.81
CA ARG A 70 3.30 0.28 7.95
C ARG A 70 4.51 -0.10 8.81
N ALA A 71 4.80 -1.38 9.00
CA ALA A 71 5.99 -1.81 9.75
C ALA A 71 7.30 -1.48 9.02
N LEU A 72 7.36 -1.70 7.70
CA LEU A 72 8.52 -1.37 6.86
C LEU A 72 8.75 0.14 6.82
N GLN A 73 7.67 0.91 6.62
CA GLN A 73 7.67 2.36 6.68
C GLN A 73 8.22 2.85 8.03
N LYS A 74 7.73 2.33 9.16
CA LYS A 74 8.20 2.74 10.51
C LYS A 74 9.68 2.46 10.72
N LYS A 75 10.20 1.41 10.08
CA LYS A 75 11.63 1.06 10.08
C LYS A 75 12.43 1.79 9.01
N LYS A 76 11.80 2.67 8.22
CA LYS A 76 12.38 3.40 7.09
C LYS A 76 13.00 2.47 6.04
N ILE A 77 12.37 1.32 5.78
CA ILE A 77 12.81 0.34 4.80
C ILE A 77 12.01 0.55 3.51
N PRO A 78 12.64 0.98 2.40
CA PRO A 78 12.00 1.02 1.10
C PRO A 78 11.57 -0.37 0.66
N PHE A 79 10.38 -0.46 0.09
CA PHE A 79 9.80 -1.73 -0.31
C PHE A 79 9.04 -1.60 -1.63
N ALA A 80 8.94 -2.71 -2.36
CA ALA A 80 8.08 -2.86 -3.50
C ALA A 80 6.93 -3.80 -3.15
N VAL A 81 5.85 -3.72 -3.90
CA VAL A 81 4.66 -4.53 -3.68
C VAL A 81 4.40 -5.42 -4.90
N GLY A 82 3.88 -6.61 -4.63
CA GLY A 82 3.27 -7.49 -5.62
C GLY A 82 2.17 -6.79 -6.40
N ILE A 83 1.59 -7.51 -7.36
CA ILE A 83 0.57 -6.94 -8.23
C ILE A 83 -0.72 -6.83 -7.43
N LEU A 84 -1.20 -5.60 -7.27
CA LEU A 84 -2.47 -5.30 -6.61
C LEU A 84 -3.50 -4.86 -7.65
N PHE A 85 -4.78 -5.09 -7.37
CA PHE A 85 -5.85 -4.50 -8.16
C PHE A 85 -6.19 -3.11 -7.65
N GLU A 86 -6.67 -2.22 -8.51
CA GLU A 86 -7.09 -0.85 -8.13
C GLU A 86 -8.15 -0.82 -7.01
N ASN A 87 -9.00 -1.84 -6.95
CA ASN A 87 -10.03 -1.99 -5.94
C ASN A 87 -9.55 -2.76 -4.70
N ASP A 88 -8.29 -3.21 -4.64
CA ASP A 88 -7.75 -3.86 -3.45
C ASP A 88 -7.50 -2.82 -2.36
N VAL A 89 -7.91 -3.15 -1.15
CA VAL A 89 -7.73 -2.31 0.04
C VAL A 89 -6.24 -2.10 0.36
N ASP A 90 -5.38 -3.05 0.00
CA ASP A 90 -3.92 -2.91 0.11
C ASP A 90 -3.36 -1.81 -0.80
N TYR A 91 -3.96 -1.59 -1.97
CA TYR A 91 -3.46 -0.62 -2.96
C TYR A 91 -3.46 0.80 -2.38
N GLN A 92 -4.51 1.14 -1.66
CA GLN A 92 -4.71 2.46 -1.06
C GLN A 92 -3.62 2.83 -0.05
N VAL A 93 -3.08 1.85 0.68
CA VAL A 93 -1.96 2.07 1.60
C VAL A 93 -0.63 1.95 0.88
N ALA A 94 -0.49 0.98 -0.02
CA ALA A 94 0.74 0.74 -0.76
C ALA A 94 1.18 1.98 -1.58
N ARG A 95 0.26 2.65 -2.27
CA ARG A 95 0.57 3.84 -3.11
C ARG A 95 1.11 5.03 -2.31
N GLU A 96 0.70 5.15 -1.04
CA GLU A 96 1.13 6.22 -0.15
C GLU A 96 2.50 5.88 0.48
N LEU A 97 2.73 4.61 0.78
CA LEU A 97 3.89 4.15 1.53
C LEU A 97 5.05 3.61 0.68
N SER A 98 4.86 3.40 -0.62
CA SER A 98 5.88 2.87 -1.54
C SER A 98 5.87 3.60 -2.87
N GLY A 99 7.07 3.82 -3.43
CA GLY A 99 7.24 4.29 -4.82
C GLY A 99 7.20 3.17 -5.87
N CYS A 100 7.16 1.90 -5.45
CA CYS A 100 7.33 0.73 -6.30
C CYS A 100 6.10 -0.20 -6.21
N VAL A 101 4.95 0.32 -6.65
CA VAL A 101 3.68 -0.42 -6.67
C VAL A 101 3.32 -0.79 -8.10
N VAL A 102 2.97 -2.06 -8.32
CA VAL A 102 2.45 -2.55 -9.60
C VAL A 102 0.95 -2.77 -9.47
N VAL A 103 0.18 -2.12 -10.35
CA VAL A 103 -1.28 -2.06 -10.27
C VAL A 103 -1.88 -2.65 -11.54
N SER A 104 -2.85 -3.53 -11.37
CA SER A 104 -3.72 -4.04 -12.44
C SER A 104 -5.09 -3.35 -12.35
N PRO A 105 -5.73 -3.01 -13.48
CA PRO A 105 -7.10 -2.52 -13.47
C PRO A 105 -8.04 -3.49 -12.76
N ALA A 106 -9.03 -2.94 -12.05
CA ALA A 106 -10.02 -3.78 -11.37
C ALA A 106 -10.78 -4.65 -12.39
N PHE A 107 -11.04 -5.90 -12.00
CA PHE A 107 -11.78 -6.89 -12.80
C PHE A 107 -11.10 -7.36 -14.11
N GLU A 108 -9.90 -6.88 -14.40
CA GLU A 108 -9.13 -7.30 -15.58
C GLU A 108 -8.10 -8.38 -15.23
N ALA A 109 -7.67 -9.14 -16.23
CA ALA A 109 -6.60 -10.11 -16.05
C ALA A 109 -5.24 -9.41 -15.89
N ILE A 110 -4.41 -9.92 -14.98
CA ILE A 110 -3.02 -9.46 -14.84
C ILE A 110 -2.26 -9.81 -16.12
N THR A 111 -1.74 -8.78 -16.80
CA THR A 111 -0.98 -8.94 -18.03
C THR A 111 0.44 -9.44 -17.76
N GLU A 112 1.08 -10.01 -18.77
CA GLU A 112 2.48 -10.44 -18.68
C GLU A 112 3.43 -9.25 -18.46
N GLU A 113 3.10 -8.08 -18.99
CA GLU A 113 3.87 -6.85 -18.78
C GLU A 113 3.90 -6.46 -17.29
N LEU A 114 2.75 -6.51 -16.61
CA LEU A 114 2.67 -6.23 -15.17
C LEU A 114 3.46 -7.28 -14.37
N LEU A 115 3.40 -8.55 -14.78
CA LEU A 115 4.20 -9.60 -14.16
C LEU A 115 5.71 -9.36 -14.30
N GLN A 116 6.17 -8.98 -15.49
CA GLN A 116 7.58 -8.66 -15.75
C GLN A 116 8.04 -7.43 -14.95
N LYS A 117 7.19 -6.40 -14.86
CA LYS A 117 7.47 -5.21 -14.04
C LYS A 117 7.57 -5.55 -12.55
N ALA A 118 6.66 -6.39 -12.04
CA ALA A 118 6.74 -6.83 -10.65
C ALA A 118 7.96 -7.72 -10.39
N ALA A 119 8.30 -8.58 -11.35
CA ALA A 119 9.49 -9.43 -11.27
C ALA A 119 10.79 -8.62 -11.25
N SER A 120 10.88 -7.52 -12.01
CA SER A 120 12.09 -6.67 -12.01
C SER A 120 12.33 -6.01 -10.65
N PHE A 121 11.27 -5.54 -9.98
CA PHE A 121 11.37 -5.04 -8.60
C PHE A 121 11.74 -6.15 -7.61
N LEU A 122 11.13 -7.32 -7.74
CA LEU A 122 11.42 -8.47 -6.86
C LEU A 122 12.90 -8.85 -6.91
N LEU A 123 13.50 -8.89 -8.10
CA LEU A 123 14.90 -9.29 -8.29
C LEU A 123 15.90 -8.26 -7.76
N GLN A 124 15.47 -7.03 -7.49
CA GLN A 124 16.29 -6.00 -6.84
C GLN A 124 16.24 -6.09 -5.30
N CYS A 125 15.23 -6.79 -4.76
CA CYS A 125 15.01 -6.88 -3.33
C CYS A 125 15.90 -7.96 -2.69
N GLU A 126 16.23 -7.74 -1.42
CA GLU A 126 17.02 -8.65 -0.59
C GLU A 126 16.16 -9.77 0.03
N ALA A 127 14.85 -9.53 0.16
CA ALA A 127 13.90 -10.48 0.75
C ALA A 127 12.48 -10.27 0.22
N VAL A 128 11.66 -11.32 0.32
CA VAL A 128 10.23 -11.30 0.03
C VAL A 128 9.42 -11.59 1.30
N ILE A 129 8.36 -10.84 1.52
CA ILE A 129 7.32 -11.12 2.51
C ILE A 129 6.09 -11.65 1.78
N ASP A 130 5.67 -12.84 2.13
CA ASP A 130 4.37 -13.41 1.77
C ASP A 130 3.40 -13.07 2.91
N ALA A 131 2.55 -12.07 2.67
CA ALA A 131 1.64 -11.51 3.67
C ALA A 131 0.47 -12.45 4.04
N GLY A 132 0.40 -13.65 3.43
CA GLY A 132 -0.60 -14.66 3.78
C GLY A 132 -1.92 -14.51 3.01
N THR A 133 -1.93 -13.76 1.92
CA THR A 133 -3.09 -13.65 1.03
C THR A 133 -3.35 -14.99 0.34
N ASN A 134 -4.60 -15.44 0.35
CA ASN A 134 -5.00 -16.66 -0.37
C ASN A 134 -4.73 -16.50 -1.87
N ILE A 135 -4.03 -17.47 -2.46
CA ILE A 135 -3.83 -17.53 -3.91
C ILE A 135 -5.08 -18.16 -4.54
N GLY A 136 -5.80 -17.35 -5.31
CA GLY A 136 -6.94 -17.75 -6.13
C GLY A 136 -6.67 -17.56 -7.62
N THR A 137 -7.73 -17.65 -8.43
CA THR A 137 -7.64 -17.58 -9.90
C THR A 137 -7.06 -16.26 -10.41
N PHE A 138 -7.41 -15.13 -9.77
CA PHE A 138 -7.09 -13.80 -10.29
C PHE A 138 -5.71 -13.27 -9.84
N ASN A 139 -5.14 -13.77 -8.75
CA ASN A 139 -3.84 -13.33 -8.23
C ASN A 139 -2.72 -14.38 -8.45
N GLN A 140 -2.90 -15.34 -9.37
CA GLN A 140 -1.89 -16.36 -9.68
C GLN A 140 -0.53 -15.76 -10.10
N ALA A 141 -0.53 -14.56 -10.67
CA ALA A 141 0.71 -13.84 -10.99
C ALA A 141 1.59 -13.62 -9.74
N ASN A 142 0.97 -13.34 -8.58
CA ASN A 142 1.69 -13.22 -7.32
C ASN A 142 2.28 -14.55 -6.84
N ALA A 143 1.62 -15.68 -7.11
CA ALA A 143 2.20 -16.99 -6.85
C ALA A 143 3.43 -17.27 -7.74
N LYS A 144 3.39 -16.85 -9.01
CA LYS A 144 4.56 -16.93 -9.91
C LYS A 144 5.73 -16.09 -9.39
N LEU A 145 5.47 -14.92 -8.80
CA LEU A 145 6.50 -14.09 -8.16
C LEU A 145 7.12 -14.75 -6.93
N LEU A 146 6.32 -15.40 -6.08
CA LEU A 146 6.83 -16.18 -4.95
C LEU A 146 7.73 -17.34 -5.41
N GLU A 147 7.34 -18.03 -6.48
CA GLU A 147 8.18 -19.10 -7.07
C GLU A 147 9.44 -18.53 -7.74
N LEU A 148 9.37 -17.35 -8.35
CA LEU A 148 10.53 -16.66 -8.90
C LEU A 148 11.55 -16.33 -7.79
N ALA A 149 11.09 -15.83 -6.64
CA ALA A 149 11.96 -15.55 -5.49
C ALA A 149 12.72 -16.80 -5.05
N LYS A 150 12.02 -17.93 -4.89
CA LYS A 150 12.63 -19.23 -4.53
C LYS A 150 13.66 -19.68 -5.55
N LYS A 151 13.34 -19.59 -6.85
CA LYS A 151 14.28 -19.96 -7.94
C LYS A 151 15.56 -19.14 -7.94
N ASN A 152 15.49 -17.88 -7.51
CA ASN A 152 16.63 -16.98 -7.42
C ASN A 152 17.29 -16.97 -6.02
N ASN A 153 16.90 -17.90 -5.13
CA ASN A 153 17.39 -18.00 -3.75
C ASN A 153 17.17 -16.72 -2.92
N ILE A 154 16.13 -15.93 -3.24
CA ILE A 154 15.73 -14.78 -2.44
C ILE A 154 14.91 -15.32 -1.25
N PRO A 155 15.26 -15.00 0.00
CA PRO A 155 14.54 -15.46 1.18
C PRO A 155 13.07 -15.02 1.16
N VAL A 156 12.16 -15.97 1.39
CA VAL A 156 10.71 -15.70 1.50
C VAL A 156 10.28 -15.93 2.95
N TYR A 157 9.82 -14.86 3.61
CA TYR A 157 9.26 -14.90 4.95
C TYR A 157 7.74 -14.97 4.87
N ARG A 158 7.15 -16.02 5.45
CA ARG A 158 5.70 -16.20 5.52
C ARG A 158 5.19 -15.82 6.89
N THR A 159 4.06 -15.15 6.94
CA THR A 159 3.27 -15.09 8.17
C THR A 159 2.69 -16.48 8.46
N CYS A 160 2.96 -17.02 9.65
CA CYS A 160 2.16 -18.11 10.17
C CYS A 160 0.83 -17.49 10.60
N ALA A 161 -0.29 -18.01 10.08
CA ALA A 161 -1.60 -17.72 10.64
C ALA A 161 -1.52 -18.01 12.15
N LEU A 162 -1.83 -16.99 12.97
CA LEU A 162 -2.10 -17.17 14.40
C LEU A 162 -3.42 -17.91 14.58
#